data_AF-A0A453D0J4-F1
#
_entry.id   AF-A0A453D0J4-F1
#
_cell.length_a   1.000
_cell.length_b   1.000
_cell.length_c   1.000
_cell.angle_alpha   90.00
_cell.angle_beta   90.00
_cell.angle_gamma   90.00
#
_symmetry.space_group_name_H-M   'P 1'
#
loop_
_entity.id
_entity.type
_entity.pdbx_description
1 polymer ?
#
loop_
_entity_poly.entity_id
_entity_poly.type
_entity_poly.pdbx_seq_one_letter_code
_entity_poly.pdbx_strand_id
1 'polypeptide(L)'
;LIIEGIQVADHFKFVKFDVLVNAPESGGDAASGYCAGSVAMTPHMVRTNKKKGSMKTVARFGVCDLMDNIGADGDKTVVVSLVPRCGGELVTIGGVSIGYTK
;
A
#
# COMPACT_ATOMS: atom_id res chain seq x y z
N LEU A 1 6.30 -3.13 -6.80
CA LEU A 1 5.61 -1.95 -6.23
C LEU A 1 6.01 -1.79 -4.76
N ILE A 2 6.44 -0.59 -4.37
CA ILE A 2 6.96 -0.27 -3.04
C ILE A 2 6.13 0.88 -2.48
N ILE A 3 5.56 0.68 -1.29
CA ILE A 3 4.88 1.73 -0.51
C ILE A 3 5.83 2.13 0.61
N GLU A 4 6.40 3.32 0.48
CA GLU A 4 7.48 3.83 1.33
C GLU A 4 6.95 4.73 2.44
N GLY A 5 7.67 4.72 3.57
CA GLY A 5 7.40 5.64 4.67
C GLY A 5 6.00 5.50 5.27
N ILE A 6 5.46 4.27 5.35
CA ILE A 6 4.17 4.01 6.00
C ILE A 6 4.35 4.31 7.49
N GLN A 7 3.77 5.42 7.95
CA GLN A 7 3.79 5.83 9.34
C GLN A 7 2.40 5.63 9.96
N VAL A 8 2.33 4.80 11.00
CA VAL A 8 1.12 4.57 11.79
C VAL A 8 1.26 5.32 13.10
N ALA A 9 0.38 6.29 13.35
CA ALA A 9 0.45 7.16 14.54
C ALA A 9 0.15 6.41 15.85
N ASP A 10 -0.71 5.40 15.81
CA ASP A 10 -1.15 4.61 16.96
C ASP A 10 -1.18 3.11 16.63
N HIS A 11 -0.11 2.40 16.99
CA HIS A 11 0.06 0.97 16.73
C HIS A 11 -0.77 0.05 17.66
N PHE A 12 -1.53 0.62 18.61
CA PHE A 12 -2.53 -0.12 19.40
C PHE A 12 -3.88 -0.23 18.68
N LYS A 13 -4.03 0.42 17.52
CA LYS A 13 -5.23 0.32 16.69
C LYS A 13 -4.95 -0.54 15.46
N PHE A 14 -5.99 -1.25 15.03
CA PHE A 14 -5.93 -2.01 13.79
C PHE A 14 -5.92 -1.06 12.60
N VAL A 15 -4.97 -1.26 11.70
CA VAL A 15 -4.86 -0.51 10.45
C VAL A 15 -4.88 -1.49 9.30
N LYS A 16 -5.71 -1.21 8.29
CA LYS A 16 -5.73 -1.93 7.03
C LYS A 16 -6.02 -1.01 5.86
N PHE A 17 -5.23 -1.15 4.80
CA PHE A 17 -5.55 -0.59 3.49
C PHE A 17 -5.18 -1.59 2.39
N ASP A 18 -5.95 -1.58 1.32
CA ASP A 18 -5.73 -2.39 0.14
C ASP A 18 -4.97 -1.56 -0.91
N VAL A 19 -4.17 -2.22 -1.73
CA VAL A 19 -3.38 -1.63 -2.81
C VAL A 19 -3.84 -2.23 -4.12
N LEU A 20 -4.39 -1.40 -5.00
CA LEU A 20 -4.89 -1.78 -6.31
C LEU A 20 -4.02 -1.14 -7.39
N VAL A 21 -3.88 -1.82 -8.52
CA VAL A 21 -3.12 -1.34 -9.68
C VAL A 21 -4.01 -1.41 -10.92
N ASN A 22 -3.95 -0.34 -11.73
CA ASN A 22 -4.68 -0.19 -12.97
C ASN A 22 -3.81 0.34 -14.10
N ALA A 23 -4.18 -0.01 -15.33
CA ALA A 23 -3.63 0.59 -16.54
C ALA A 23 -3.97 2.10 -16.60
N PRO A 24 -3.09 2.95 -17.17
CA PRO A 24 -3.23 4.40 -17.20
C PRO A 24 -4.46 4.87 -17.99
N GLU A 25 -4.89 4.12 -19.01
CA GLU A 25 -6.05 4.47 -19.85
C GLU A 25 -7.36 3.86 -19.35
N SER A 26 -7.33 3.13 -18.22
CA SER A 26 -8.54 2.64 -17.59
C SER A 26 -9.29 3.81 -16.97
N GLY A 27 -10.12 4.48 -17.77
CA GLY A 27 -11.10 5.48 -17.31
C GLY A 27 -12.22 4.88 -16.44
N GLY A 28 -11.95 3.77 -15.77
CA GLY A 28 -12.90 2.95 -15.03
C GLY A 28 -12.88 3.28 -13.54
N ASP A 29 -14.09 3.29 -12.99
CA ASP A 29 -14.43 3.35 -11.57
C ASP A 29 -13.41 2.59 -10.69
N ALA A 30 -13.04 3.15 -9.53
CA ALA A 30 -12.02 2.58 -8.62
C ALA A 30 -12.31 1.11 -8.20
N ALA A 31 -13.52 0.63 -8.49
CA ALA A 31 -13.98 -0.74 -8.35
C ALA A 31 -13.40 -1.77 -9.37
N SER A 32 -12.77 -1.37 -10.47
CA SER A 32 -12.14 -2.31 -11.43
C SER A 32 -10.66 -2.62 -11.14
N GLY A 33 -10.10 -2.00 -10.10
CA GLY A 33 -8.72 -2.20 -9.65
C GLY A 33 -8.33 -3.66 -9.46
N TYR A 34 -7.21 -4.10 -10.07
CA TYR A 34 -6.67 -5.42 -9.77
C TYR A 34 -5.83 -5.37 -8.49
N CYS A 35 -6.10 -6.30 -7.57
CA CYS A 35 -5.50 -6.30 -6.24
C CYS A 35 -4.02 -6.73 -6.29
N ALA A 36 -3.12 -5.81 -5.93
CA ALA A 36 -1.71 -6.11 -5.70
C ALA A 36 -1.47 -6.69 -4.30
N GLY A 37 -2.33 -6.34 -3.34
CA GLY A 37 -2.33 -6.90 -1.99
C GLY A 37 -2.89 -5.93 -0.95
N SER A 38 -2.68 -6.27 0.32
CA SER A 38 -3.12 -5.45 1.46
C SER A 38 -1.98 -5.25 2.45
N VAL A 39 -1.95 -4.09 3.09
CA VAL A 39 -1.17 -3.86 4.31
C VAL A 39 -2.13 -3.96 5.49
N ALA A 40 -1.84 -4.86 6.41
CA ALA A 40 -2.59 -5.02 7.65
C ALA A 40 -1.63 -5.02 8.84
N MET A 41 -1.92 -4.18 9.83
CA MET A 41 -1.14 -4.07 11.05
C MET A 41 -2.07 -4.34 12.23
N THR A 42 -1.80 -5.43 12.93
CA THR A 42 -2.54 -5.79 14.13
C THR A 42 -2.12 -4.91 15.30
N PRO A 43 -3.06 -4.61 16.22
CA PRO A 43 -2.70 -4.04 17.51
C PRO A 43 -1.63 -4.89 18.18
N HIS A 44 -0.50 -4.28 18.52
CA HIS A 44 0.54 -4.98 19.26
C HIS A 44 1.21 -4.02 20.25
N MET A 45 1.80 -4.56 21.30
CA MET A 45 2.53 -3.74 22.26
C MET A 45 4.00 -3.68 21.85
N VAL A 46 4.48 -2.51 21.44
CA VAL A 46 5.91 -2.32 21.20
C VAL A 46 6.60 -2.14 22.55
N ARG A 47 7.66 -2.93 22.81
CA ARG A 47 8.54 -2.86 24.00
C ARG A 47 9.39 -1.58 24.04
N THR A 48 8.77 -0.42 23.90
CA THR A 48 9.40 0.88 24.13
C THR A 48 8.85 1.46 25.41
N ASN A 49 9.68 2.17 26.16
CA ASN A 49 9.31 2.86 27.41
C ASN A 49 8.29 4.01 27.21
N LYS A 50 7.60 4.06 26.06
CA LYS A 50 6.60 5.06 25.66
C LYS A 50 5.25 4.37 25.44
N LYS A 51 4.24 4.79 26.20
CA LYS A 51 2.86 4.26 26.18
C LYS A 51 2.08 4.51 24.87
N LYS A 52 2.61 5.37 23.99
CA LYS A 52 2.11 5.67 22.64
C LYS A 52 3.32 5.94 21.76
N GLY A 53 3.36 5.36 20.57
CA GLY A 53 4.47 5.54 19.64
C GLY A 53 4.00 5.38 18.20
N SER A 54 4.55 6.18 17.30
CA SER A 54 4.36 5.94 15.88
C SER A 54 5.27 4.81 15.42
N MET A 55 4.76 3.95 14.53
CA MET A 55 5.53 2.92 13.86
C MET A 55 5.81 3.36 12.43
N LYS A 56 7.01 3.05 11.91
CA LYS A 56 7.34 3.22 10.49
C LYS A 56 7.62 1.87 9.86
N THR A 57 7.09 1.65 8.67
CA THR A 57 7.32 0.43 7.89
C THR A 57 7.31 0.71 6.38
N VAL A 58 7.63 -0.32 5.59
CA VAL A 58 7.61 -0.32 4.13
C VAL A 58 6.91 -1.59 3.68
N ALA A 59 6.01 -1.49 2.71
CA ALA A 59 5.37 -2.64 2.07
C ALA A 59 5.90 -2.82 0.64
N ARG A 60 6.09 -4.07 0.23
CA ARG A 60 6.56 -4.43 -1.11
C ARG A 60 5.64 -5.49 -1.70
N PHE A 61 5.20 -5.26 -2.92
CA PHE A 61 4.32 -6.14 -3.67
C PHE A 61 5.00 -6.51 -4.99
N GLY A 62 5.06 -7.82 -5.27
CA GLY A 62 5.39 -8.33 -6.61
C GLY A 62 4.21 -8.06 -7.54
N VAL A 63 4.48 -7.37 -8.64
CA VAL A 63 3.42 -6.90 -9.56
C VAL A 63 3.71 -7.25 -11.02
N CYS A 64 4.74 -8.04 -11.33
CA CYS A 64 5.09 -8.41 -12.71
C CYS A 64 3.92 -9.11 -13.41
N ASP A 65 3.51 -10.27 -12.89
CA ASP A 65 2.36 -11.02 -13.44
C ASP A 65 1.08 -10.18 -13.46
N LEU A 66 0.91 -9.29 -12.46
CA LEU A 66 -0.23 -8.38 -12.40
C LEU A 66 -0.22 -7.37 -13.55
N MET A 67 0.93 -6.77 -13.83
CA MET A 67 1.10 -5.80 -14.92
C MET A 67 0.88 -6.45 -16.29
N ASP A 68 1.36 -7.67 -16.47
CA ASP A 68 1.14 -8.45 -17.71
C ASP A 68 -0.36 -8.74 -17.90
N ASN A 69 -1.05 -9.16 -16.83
CA ASN A 69 -2.48 -9.50 -16.88
C ASN A 69 -3.38 -8.30 -17.20
N ILE A 70 -2.99 -7.10 -16.78
CA ILE A 70 -3.74 -5.87 -17.08
C ILE A 70 -3.27 -5.18 -18.37
N GLY A 71 -2.27 -5.74 -19.06
CA GLY A 71 -1.70 -5.19 -20.28
C GLY A 71 -0.96 -3.86 -20.10
N ALA A 72 -0.35 -3.64 -18.93
CA ALA A 72 0.36 -2.40 -18.58
C ALA A 72 1.89 -2.58 -18.48
N ASP A 73 2.43 -3.70 -18.97
CA ASP A 73 3.85 -4.03 -19.02
C ASP A 73 4.65 -3.09 -19.93
N GLY A 74 4.04 -2.63 -21.03
CA GLY A 74 4.61 -1.64 -21.96
C GLY A 74 4.43 -0.18 -21.54
N ASP A 75 3.65 0.09 -20.49
CA ASP A 75 3.29 1.45 -20.10
C ASP A 75 4.38 2.14 -19.27
N LYS A 76 4.55 3.44 -19.50
CA LYS A 76 5.51 4.26 -18.72
C LYS A 76 5.04 4.50 -17.29
N THR A 77 3.72 4.46 -17.06
CA THR A 77 3.09 4.79 -15.78
C THR A 77 1.86 3.92 -15.57
N VAL A 78 1.56 3.61 -14.32
CA VAL A 78 0.33 2.91 -13.90
C VAL A 78 -0.38 3.73 -12.83
N VAL A 79 -1.68 3.48 -12.65
CA VAL A 79 -2.46 4.09 -11.58
C VAL A 79 -2.43 3.16 -10.37
N VAL A 80 -2.01 3.69 -9.22
CA VAL A 80 -2.01 2.95 -7.94
C VAL A 80 -3.07 3.58 -7.03
N SER A 81 -4.06 2.77 -6.64
CA SER A 81 -5.11 3.19 -5.71
C SER A 81 -4.87 2.58 -4.34
N LEU A 82 -4.76 3.45 -3.33
CA LEU A 82 -4.63 3.08 -1.93
C LEU A 82 -6.00 3.23 -1.28
N VAL A 83 -6.59 2.11 -0.84
CA VAL A 83 -7.97 2.07 -0.34
C VAL A 83 -7.97 1.79 1.16
N PRO A 84 -8.15 2.80 2.01
CA PRO A 84 -8.30 2.59 3.45
C PRO A 84 -9.51 1.71 3.74
N ARG A 85 -9.29 0.65 4.53
CA ARG A 85 -10.36 -0.22 5.03
C ARG A 85 -10.64 0.01 6.51
N CYS A 86 -9.60 0.20 7.31
CA CYS A 86 -9.68 0.50 8.74
C CYS A 86 -8.50 1.37 9.18
N GLY A 87 -8.74 2.37 10.05
CA GLY A 87 -7.68 3.18 10.66
C GLY A 87 -6.87 4.01 9.67
N GLY A 88 -7.45 4.38 8.53
CA GLY A 88 -6.78 5.15 7.49
C GLY A 88 -6.35 6.54 7.96
N GLU A 89 -7.10 7.14 8.87
CA GLU A 89 -6.79 8.42 9.53
C GLU A 89 -5.52 8.39 10.38
N LEU A 90 -5.01 7.18 10.68
CA LEU A 90 -3.80 6.97 11.48
C LEU A 90 -2.57 6.76 10.60
N VAL A 91 -2.74 6.70 9.27
CA VAL A 91 -1.68 6.34 8.32
C VAL A 91 -1.24 7.56 7.54
N THR A 92 0.07 7.75 7.45
CA THR A 92 0.71 8.66 6.49
C THR A 92 1.64 7.85 5.61
N ILE A 93 1.63 8.11 4.30
CA ILE A 93 2.47 7.42 3.32
C ILE A 93 3.46 8.43 2.77
N GLY A 94 4.76 8.07 2.78
CA GLY A 94 5.83 8.95 2.32
C GLY A 94 6.00 8.94 0.81
N GLY A 95 5.72 7.81 0.15
CA GLY A 95 5.82 7.70 -1.30
C GLY A 95 5.39 6.35 -1.84
N VAL A 96 5.21 6.30 -3.16
CA VAL A 96 4.89 5.09 -3.90
C VAL A 96 5.83 5.02 -5.11
N SER A 97 6.51 3.90 -5.28
CA SER A 97 7.49 3.70 -6.35
C SER A 97 7.42 2.27 -6.91
N ILE A 98 7.89 2.07 -8.15
CA ILE A 98 8.09 0.74 -8.73
C ILE A 98 9.57 0.62 -9.05
N GLY A 99 10.17 -0.51 -8.65
CA GLY A 99 11.57 -0.80 -8.88
C GLY A 99 11.82 -2.30 -8.85
N TYR A 100 12.97 -2.70 -9.37
CA TYR A 100 13.41 -4.09 -9.39
C TYR A 100 14.08 -4.45 -8.06
N THR A 101 13.71 -5.60 -7.50
CA THR A 101 14.48 -6.23 -6.42
C THR A 101 15.44 -7.24 -7.01
N LYS A 102 16.63 -7.36 -6.42
CA LYS A 102 17.52 -8.50 -6.67
C LYS A 102 16.99 -9.75 -5.97
#